data_AF-A0A3R6Q3N0-F1
#
_entry.id   AF-A0A3R6Q3N0-F1
#
_cell.length_a   1.000
_cell.length_b   1.000
_cell.length_c   1.000
_cell.angle_alpha   90.00
_cell.angle_beta   90.00
_cell.angle_gamma   90.00
#
_symmetry.space_group_name_H-M   'P 1'
#
loop_
_entity.id
_entity.type
_entity.pdbx_description
1 polymer ?
#
loop_
_entity_poly.entity_id
_entity_poly.type
_entity_poly.pdbx_seq_one_letter_code
_entity_poly.pdbx_strand_id
1 'polypeptide(L)'
;MESIKIGTQTYELVADGYQLQQDGGRIIFQPGEKTFEEIEAAVSAATSLVLLDETGEPLASRTDLVYAGRMSKQKDYVIRTEKEETGTGEDSNPVYTYKDVTGPVMIAEFRLPDLREAYKSLEEEITNAQMAIVELYEGGEA
;
A
#
# COMPACT_ATOMS: atom_id res chain seq x y z
N MET A 1 6.19 -11.27 -11.90
CA MET A 1 5.30 -11.03 -10.73
C MET A 1 4.82 -9.59 -10.83
N GLU A 2 3.55 -9.35 -10.58
CA GLU A 2 2.99 -7.99 -10.58
C GLU A 2 3.55 -7.18 -9.42
N SER A 3 3.52 -5.85 -9.56
CA SER A 3 4.00 -4.95 -8.52
C SER A 3 3.06 -3.76 -8.35
N ILE A 4 3.17 -3.09 -7.20
CA ILE A 4 2.39 -1.91 -6.87
C ILE A 4 3.35 -0.76 -6.57
N LYS A 5 3.17 0.36 -7.25
CA LYS A 5 3.82 1.61 -6.90
C LYS A 5 2.91 2.41 -5.96
N ILE A 6 3.38 2.63 -4.74
CA ILE A 6 2.71 3.42 -3.71
C ILE A 6 3.52 4.69 -3.51
N GLY A 7 3.00 5.81 -4.02
CA GLY A 7 3.75 7.06 -4.11
C GLY A 7 4.99 6.89 -5.00
N THR A 8 6.17 6.95 -4.39
CA THR A 8 7.47 6.80 -5.09
C THR A 8 8.08 5.41 -4.94
N GLN A 9 7.55 4.56 -4.07
CA GLN A 9 8.10 3.26 -3.74
C GLN A 9 7.37 2.16 -4.51
N THR A 10 8.10 1.16 -4.98
CA THR A 10 7.53 0.00 -5.68
C THR A 10 7.71 -1.25 -4.82
N TYR A 11 6.66 -2.05 -4.72
CA TYR A 11 6.64 -3.28 -3.94
C TYR A 11 6.11 -4.44 -4.78
N GLU A 12 6.65 -5.63 -4.57
CA GLU A 12 6.10 -6.84 -5.19
C GLU A 12 4.76 -7.21 -4.54
N LEU A 13 3.75 -7.46 -5.36
CA LEU A 13 2.47 -7.98 -4.90
C LEU A 13 2.57 -9.49 -4.69
N VAL A 14 1.86 -9.97 -3.66
CA VAL A 14 1.54 -11.40 -3.57
C VAL A 14 0.39 -11.74 -4.52
N ALA A 15 0.18 -13.03 -4.78
CA ALA A 15 -1.00 -13.47 -5.52
C ALA A 15 -2.28 -12.94 -4.85
N ASP A 16 -3.19 -12.37 -5.66
CA ASP A 16 -4.42 -11.70 -5.18
C ASP A 16 -4.15 -10.56 -4.17
N GLY A 17 -2.96 -9.94 -4.23
CA GLY A 17 -2.57 -8.87 -3.31
C GLY A 17 -3.21 -7.51 -3.60
N TYR A 18 -3.68 -7.29 -4.83
CA TYR A 18 -4.39 -6.06 -5.21
C TYR A 18 -5.90 -6.22 -5.00
N GLN A 19 -6.41 -5.82 -3.83
CA GLN A 19 -7.80 -6.01 -3.42
C GLN A 19 -8.54 -4.67 -3.29
N LEU A 20 -8.22 -3.70 -4.15
CA LEU A 20 -8.91 -2.43 -4.19
C LEU A 20 -10.22 -2.52 -4.96
N GLN A 21 -11.26 -1.96 -4.36
CA GLN A 21 -12.58 -1.74 -4.93
C GLN A 21 -12.83 -0.24 -5.12
N GLN A 22 -14.05 0.14 -5.49
CA GLN A 22 -14.38 1.53 -5.77
C GLN A 22 -14.17 2.45 -4.57
N ASP A 23 -14.52 2.02 -3.37
CA ASP A 23 -14.52 2.80 -2.12
C ASP A 23 -13.25 2.64 -1.27
N GLY A 24 -12.35 1.74 -1.66
CA GLY A 24 -11.14 1.44 -0.90
C GLY A 24 -10.82 -0.06 -0.96
N GLY A 25 -10.10 -0.54 0.04
CA GLY A 25 -9.75 -1.95 0.13
C GLY A 25 -8.34 -2.15 0.67
N ARG A 26 -7.74 -3.28 0.31
CA ARG A 26 -6.42 -3.67 0.85
C ARG A 26 -5.41 -3.88 -0.27
N ILE A 27 -4.15 -3.62 0.06
CA ILE A 27 -3.01 -4.02 -0.75
C ILE A 27 -2.12 -4.89 0.12
N ILE A 28 -1.81 -6.10 -0.36
CA ILE A 28 -0.92 -7.06 0.28
C ILE A 28 0.35 -7.16 -0.56
N PHE A 29 1.48 -6.78 0.03
CA PHE A 29 2.74 -6.69 -0.68
C PHE A 29 3.92 -7.13 0.18
N GLN A 30 4.99 -7.57 -0.46
CA GLN A 30 6.22 -7.95 0.23
C GLN A 30 6.98 -6.67 0.63
N PRO A 31 7.50 -6.57 1.89
CA PRO A 31 8.20 -5.39 2.36
C PRO A 31 9.60 -5.21 1.76
N GLY A 32 10.16 -6.26 1.14
CA GLY A 32 11.57 -6.29 0.75
C GLY A 32 12.47 -6.12 1.97
N GLU A 33 13.45 -5.22 1.86
CA GLU A 33 14.41 -4.92 2.94
C GLU A 33 13.94 -3.81 3.90
N LYS A 34 12.80 -3.17 3.62
CA LYS A 34 12.33 -2.02 4.39
C LYS A 34 11.69 -2.42 5.72
N THR A 35 11.78 -1.54 6.71
CA THR A 35 11.10 -1.75 8.00
C THR A 35 9.60 -1.45 7.91
N PHE A 36 8.86 -1.83 8.96
CA PHE A 36 7.43 -1.52 9.04
C PHE A 36 7.19 -0.01 9.05
N GLU A 37 7.97 0.73 9.83
CA GLU A 37 7.86 2.17 10.03
C GLU A 37 8.17 2.94 8.74
N GLU A 38 9.19 2.51 7.99
CA GLU A 38 9.53 3.11 6.70
C GLU A 38 8.42 2.93 5.67
N ILE A 39 7.81 1.74 5.65
CA ILE A 39 6.71 1.42 4.74
C ILE A 39 5.46 2.19 5.15
N GLU A 40 5.12 2.23 6.45
CA GLU A 40 3.96 2.97 6.94
C GLU A 40 4.08 4.46 6.66
N ALA A 41 5.26 5.06 6.86
CA ALA A 41 5.51 6.45 6.50
C ALA A 41 5.33 6.69 4.98
N ALA A 42 5.88 5.82 4.14
CA ALA A 42 5.76 5.93 2.68
C ALA A 42 4.31 5.78 2.21
N VAL A 43 3.56 4.83 2.77
CA VAL A 43 2.14 4.58 2.45
C VAL A 43 1.28 5.74 2.93
N SER A 44 1.54 6.27 4.12
CA SER A 44 0.82 7.42 4.67
C SER A 44 1.00 8.69 3.84
N ALA A 45 2.19 8.88 3.27
CA ALA A 45 2.52 10.03 2.41
C ALA A 45 2.13 9.82 0.92
N ALA A 46 1.60 8.66 0.56
CA ALA A 46 1.32 8.34 -0.83
C ALA A 46 0.09 9.10 -1.35
N THR A 47 0.26 9.75 -2.50
CA THR A 47 -0.81 10.46 -3.22
C THR A 47 -1.34 9.68 -4.42
N SER A 48 -0.71 8.55 -4.76
CA SER A 48 -1.10 7.71 -5.88
C SER A 48 -0.71 6.26 -5.65
N LEU A 49 -1.53 5.37 -6.22
CA LEU A 49 -1.34 3.94 -6.28
C LEU A 49 -1.35 3.54 -7.75
N VAL A 50 -0.34 2.81 -8.22
CA VAL A 50 -0.24 2.37 -9.61
C VAL A 50 0.07 0.89 -9.65
N LEU A 51 -0.91 0.07 -10.08
CA LEU A 51 -0.70 -1.34 -10.34
C LEU A 51 0.12 -1.47 -11.61
N LEU A 52 1.21 -2.24 -11.53
CA LEU A 52 2.12 -2.50 -12.63
C LEU A 52 2.10 -3.99 -12.95
N ASP A 53 2.13 -4.31 -14.25
CA ASP A 53 2.33 -5.68 -14.70
C ASP A 53 3.77 -6.16 -14.45
N GLU A 54 4.08 -7.37 -14.91
CA GLU A 54 5.40 -7.98 -14.76
C GLU A 54 6.52 -7.30 -15.57
N THR A 55 6.17 -6.46 -16.55
CA THR A 55 7.11 -5.67 -17.35
C THR A 55 7.32 -4.26 -16.79
N GLY A 56 6.54 -3.89 -15.77
CA GLY A 56 6.54 -2.55 -15.16
C GLY A 56 5.60 -1.56 -15.84
N GLU A 57 4.74 -2.01 -16.76
CA GLU A 57 3.75 -1.16 -17.41
C GLU A 57 2.51 -0.96 -16.53
N PRO A 58 1.91 0.26 -16.49
CA PRO A 58 0.73 0.51 -15.68
C PRO A 58 -0.52 -0.23 -16.19
N LEU A 59 -1.14 -1.02 -15.30
CA LEU A 59 -2.44 -1.68 -15.54
C LEU A 59 -3.61 -0.87 -14.97
N ALA A 60 -3.42 -0.24 -13.81
CA ALA A 60 -4.44 0.58 -13.15
C ALA A 60 -3.80 1.67 -12.29
N SER A 61 -4.50 2.79 -12.10
CA SER A 61 -4.05 3.88 -11.24
C SER A 61 -5.20 4.44 -10.39
N ARG A 62 -4.90 4.77 -9.14
CA ARG A 62 -5.83 5.39 -8.17
C ARG A 62 -5.14 6.58 -7.51
N THR A 63 -5.74 7.76 -7.65
CA THR A 63 -5.31 9.02 -6.99
C THR A 63 -6.41 9.58 -6.08
N ASP A 64 -7.52 8.86 -5.99
CA ASP A 64 -8.73 9.19 -5.24
C ASP A 64 -8.75 8.53 -3.84
N LEU A 65 -7.86 7.56 -3.60
CA LEU A 65 -7.76 6.85 -2.33
C LEU A 65 -6.63 7.39 -1.46
N VAL A 66 -6.86 7.37 -0.15
CA VAL A 66 -5.89 7.73 0.90
C VAL A 66 -5.66 6.54 1.84
N TYR A 67 -4.52 6.53 2.51
CA TYR A 67 -4.23 5.55 3.56
C TYR A 67 -5.27 5.64 4.68
N ALA A 68 -5.82 4.49 5.09
CA ALA A 68 -6.85 4.42 6.13
C ALA A 68 -6.30 4.46 7.57
N GLY A 69 -4.98 4.62 7.74
CA GLY A 69 -4.34 4.60 9.06
C GLY A 69 -4.21 3.20 9.67
N ARG A 70 -4.31 2.15 8.83
CA ARG A 70 -4.21 0.75 9.26
C ARG A 70 -3.27 -0.04 8.38
N MET A 71 -2.16 -0.47 8.98
CA MET A 71 -1.22 -1.40 8.39
C MET A 71 -0.94 -2.55 9.36
N SER A 72 -0.81 -3.76 8.83
CA SER A 72 -0.41 -4.93 9.62
C SER A 72 0.68 -5.72 8.91
N LYS A 73 1.51 -6.42 9.70
CA LYS A 73 2.57 -7.31 9.22
C LYS A 73 2.20 -8.75 9.51
N GLN A 74 2.33 -9.62 8.51
CA GLN A 74 2.24 -11.07 8.69
C GLN A 74 3.57 -11.70 8.26
N LYS A 75 4.11 -12.64 9.05
CA LYS A 75 5.46 -13.20 8.81
C LYS A 75 5.46 -14.47 7.96
N ASP A 76 4.38 -15.24 8.03
CA ASP A 76 4.27 -16.58 7.43
C ASP A 76 3.13 -16.63 6.39
N TYR A 77 3.06 -15.62 5.52
CA TYR A 77 2.04 -15.52 4.49
C TYR A 77 2.48 -16.29 3.24
N VAL A 78 1.58 -17.00 2.56
CA VAL A 78 1.90 -17.69 1.30
C VAL A 78 2.12 -16.66 0.20
N ILE A 79 3.39 -16.44 -0.18
CA ILE A 79 3.77 -15.41 -1.16
C ILE A 79 3.81 -15.96 -2.59
N ARG A 80 4.02 -17.27 -2.74
CA ARG A 80 4.00 -17.99 -4.02
C ARG A 80 3.81 -19.49 -3.79
N THR A 81 3.34 -20.17 -4.83
CA THR A 81 3.28 -21.64 -4.88
C THR A 81 4.22 -22.12 -5.97
N GLU A 82 5.18 -22.98 -5.60
CA GLU A 82 6.12 -23.58 -6.53
C GLU A 82 5.57 -24.93 -7.03
N LYS A 83 5.67 -25.14 -8.34
CA LYS A 83 5.31 -26.41 -8.98
C LYS A 83 6.56 -27.25 -9.13
N GLU A 84 6.59 -28.42 -8.50
CA GLU A 84 7.72 -29.36 -8.54
C GLU A 84 7.27 -30.67 -9.21
N GLU A 85 8.06 -31.16 -10.18
CA GLU A 85 7.81 -32.48 -10.77
C GLU A 85 8.36 -33.56 -9.84
N THR A 86 7.47 -34.36 -9.28
CA THR A 86 7.84 -35.37 -8.28
C THR A 86 7.94 -36.79 -8.84
N GLY A 87 7.63 -36.96 -10.11
CA GLY A 87 7.78 -38.24 -10.79
C GLY A 87 6.91 -38.36 -12.02
N THR A 88 6.81 -39.59 -12.51
CA THR A 88 6.04 -39.94 -13.70
C THR A 88 4.93 -40.91 -13.28
N GLY A 89 3.69 -40.56 -13.61
CA GLY A 89 2.51 -41.39 -13.33
C GLY A 89 2.44 -42.61 -14.24
N GLU A 90 1.49 -43.51 -13.95
CA GLU A 90 1.32 -44.78 -14.69
C GLU A 90 1.12 -44.57 -16.20
N ASP A 91 0.53 -43.44 -16.61
CA ASP A 91 0.29 -43.07 -18.00
C ASP A 91 1.48 -42.34 -18.66
N SER A 92 2.68 -42.37 -18.06
CA SER A 92 3.85 -41.58 -18.49
C SER A 92 3.68 -40.06 -18.42
N ASN A 93 2.61 -39.57 -17.78
CA ASN A 93 2.39 -38.15 -17.54
C ASN A 93 3.18 -37.68 -16.30
N PRO A 94 3.78 -36.48 -16.33
CA PRO A 94 4.47 -35.94 -15.17
C PRO A 94 3.47 -35.67 -14.03
N VAL A 95 3.83 -36.10 -12.82
CA VAL A 95 3.09 -35.87 -11.58
C VAL A 95 3.75 -34.72 -10.85
N TYR A 96 2.94 -33.71 -10.53
CA TYR A 96 3.41 -32.50 -9.86
C TYR A 96 2.89 -32.42 -8.44
N THR A 97 3.74 -31.92 -7.54
CA THR A 97 3.30 -31.38 -6.25
C THR A 97 3.41 -29.87 -6.27
N TYR A 98 2.62 -29.25 -5.41
CA TYR A 98 2.60 -27.81 -5.21
C TYR A 98 3.07 -27.54 -3.80
N LYS A 99 4.09 -26.69 -3.67
CA LYS A 99 4.68 -26.32 -2.39
C LYS A 99 4.48 -24.83 -2.16
N ASP A 100 3.88 -24.50 -1.04
CA ASP A 100 3.74 -23.11 -0.62
C ASP A 100 5.09 -22.59 -0.11
N VAL A 101 5.45 -21.42 -0.61
CA VAL A 101 6.57 -20.63 -0.10
C VAL A 101 5.98 -19.50 0.71
N THR A 102 6.34 -19.45 1.98
CA THR A 102 5.90 -18.41 2.90
C THR A 102 6.94 -17.31 3.07
N GLY A 103 6.47 -16.09 3.36
CA GLY A 103 7.31 -14.95 3.61
C GLY A 103 6.56 -13.80 4.28
N PRO A 104 7.29 -12.74 4.69
CA PRO A 104 6.67 -11.59 5.31
C PRO A 104 5.91 -10.75 4.29
N VAL A 105 4.75 -10.23 4.70
CA VAL A 105 3.94 -9.28 3.93
C VAL A 105 3.49 -8.12 4.81
N MET A 106 3.23 -6.99 4.15
CA MET A 106 2.50 -5.86 4.69
C MET A 106 1.10 -5.83 4.07
N ILE A 107 0.11 -5.53 4.90
CA ILE A 107 -1.28 -5.34 4.48
C ILE A 107 -1.66 -3.91 4.83
N ALA A 108 -1.81 -3.07 3.82
CA ALA A 108 -2.22 -1.67 3.98
C ALA A 108 -3.67 -1.48 3.55
N GLU A 109 -4.47 -0.79 4.37
CA GLU A 109 -5.85 -0.44 4.03
C GLU A 109 -5.96 0.98 3.46
N PHE A 110 -6.79 1.14 2.45
CA PHE A 110 -7.06 2.41 1.76
C PHE A 110 -8.56 2.68 1.71
N ARG A 111 -8.93 3.96 1.65
CA ARG A 111 -10.32 4.43 1.59
C ARG A 111 -10.43 5.71 0.78
N LEU A 112 -11.64 6.07 0.38
CA LEU A 112 -11.92 7.43 -0.06
C LEU A 112 -11.66 8.44 1.08
N PRO A 113 -11.16 9.64 0.78
CA PRO A 113 -10.98 10.69 1.77
C PRO A 113 -12.33 11.08 2.38
N ASP A 114 -12.36 11.25 3.70
CA ASP A 114 -13.54 11.81 4.35
C ASP A 114 -13.51 13.32 4.20
N LEU A 115 -14.49 13.87 3.47
CA LEU A 115 -14.61 15.31 3.28
C LEU A 115 -14.73 16.06 4.61
N ARG A 116 -15.33 15.47 5.65
CA ARG A 116 -15.45 16.10 6.97
C ARG A 116 -14.10 16.24 7.66
N GLU A 117 -13.23 15.24 7.52
CA GLU A 117 -11.86 15.32 8.02
C GLU A 117 -11.06 16.39 7.25
N ALA A 118 -11.23 16.47 5.94
CA ALA A 118 -10.59 17.50 5.11
C ALA A 118 -11.03 18.92 5.52
N TYR A 119 -12.33 19.15 5.74
CA TYR A 119 -12.84 20.43 6.22
C TYR A 119 -12.31 20.81 7.60
N LYS A 120 -12.22 19.84 8.52
CA LYS A 120 -11.69 20.09 9.87
C LYS A 120 -10.20 20.50 9.82
N SER A 121 -9.40 19.82 9.01
CA SER A 121 -7.99 20.19 8.84
C SER A 121 -7.83 21.61 8.28
N LEU A 122 -8.69 22.00 7.33
CA LEU A 122 -8.67 23.35 6.76
C LEU A 122 -9.09 24.42 7.78
N GLU A 123 -10.07 24.12 8.63
CA GLU A 123 -10.50 25.02 9.71
C GLU A 123 -9.37 25.25 10.74
N GLU A 124 -8.65 24.20 11.11
CA GLU A 124 -7.46 24.29 11.97
C GLU A 124 -6.36 25.13 11.32
N GLU A 125 -6.08 24.95 10.03
CA GLU A 125 -5.07 25.75 9.29
C GLU A 125 -5.44 27.23 9.21
N ILE A 126 -6.70 27.56 8.90
CA ILE A 126 -7.21 28.93 8.90
C ILE A 126 -7.08 29.55 10.28
N THR A 127 -7.44 28.82 11.34
CA THR A 127 -7.35 29.30 12.72
C THR A 127 -5.90 29.58 13.11
N ASN A 128 -4.97 28.67 12.79
CA ASN A 128 -3.55 28.85 13.05
C ASN A 128 -2.96 30.04 12.27
N ALA A 129 -3.34 30.20 11.01
CA ALA A 129 -2.92 31.35 10.19
C ALA A 129 -3.47 32.67 10.75
N GLN A 130 -4.72 32.69 11.21
CA GLN A 130 -5.32 33.87 11.86
C GLN A 130 -4.59 34.23 13.16
N MET A 131 -4.26 33.25 14.00
CA MET A 131 -3.48 33.50 15.22
C MET A 131 -2.09 34.06 14.90
N ALA A 132 -1.38 33.48 13.93
CA ALA A 132 -0.06 33.96 13.52
C ALA A 132 -0.10 35.41 13.00
N ILE A 133 -1.16 35.79 12.29
CA ILE A 133 -1.36 37.18 11.84
C ILE A 133 -1.55 38.12 13.04
N VAL A 134 -2.36 37.75 14.04
CA VAL A 134 -2.57 38.56 15.25
C VAL A 134 -1.25 38.77 16.00
N GLU A 135 -0.45 37.72 16.19
CA GLU A 135 0.87 37.81 16.85
C GLU A 135 1.82 38.78 16.13
N LEU A 136 1.79 38.82 14.79
CA LEU A 136 2.62 39.76 14.01
C LEU A 136 2.18 41.23 14.20
N TYR A 137 0.89 41.48 14.38
CA TYR A 137 0.37 42.85 14.60
C TYR A 137 0.50 43.29 16.06
N GLU A 138 0.37 42.38 17.03
CA GLU A 138 0.52 42.70 18.47
C GLU A 138 2.00 42.75 18.93
N GLY A 139 2.90 42.04 18.26
CA GLY A 139 4.35 42.07 18.52
C GLY A 139 5.10 43.26 17.88
N GLY A 140 4.42 44.12 17.14
CA GLY A 140 4.99 45.26 16.42
C GLY A 140 4.95 46.61 17.14
N GLU A 141 4.31 46.70 18.31
CA GLU A 141 4.35 47.90 19.17
C GLU A 141 5.42 47.74 20.26
N ALA A 142 6.64 48.19 19.97
CA ALA A 142 7.71 48.41 20.95
C ALA A 142 8.31 49.81 20.79
#